data_AF-L0PGU0-F1
#
_entry.id   AF-L0PGU0-F1
#
_cell.length_a   1.000
_cell.length_b   1.000
_cell.length_c   1.000
_cell.angle_alpha   90.00
_cell.angle_beta   90.00
_cell.angle_gamma   90.00
#
_symmetry.space_group_name_H-M   'P 1'
#
loop_
_entity.id
_entity.type
_entity.pdbx_description
1 polymer ?
#
loop_
_entity_poly.entity_id
_entity_poly.type
_entity_poly.pdbx_seq_one_letter_code
_entity_poly.pdbx_strand_id
1 'polypeptide(L)'
;MSFERHFPVLCVFLSIIFQNLSKSINRTQEQQASGIQLNDDQLALVRNKDQVLAPLKELEALAAHFASLSAKEQKLNDKVKDIEGEVVEIQIDRSITGGNKRGKMIMKTTDMETVYDLGNKMIDALTKEKISKLGCSFARARDYDAVGSDTKFVQCPEGELQKRKEVVHMVSLHEIDVINSRSQGFLALFSGDTGEIPSEVRDQINTKVNEWKEEGKAEICSGVLFIDEVHMLDIECFSFLNRALEDDLSPIVIMASNRGIARIRGTKYKSPHGIPLDFLDRMLIISTRQYTADEIRQILHIRCQEEDVEITPDALSLLTKIGQETSIRYSIHLIATAHFIAQKRKSLQIDIEDIQRSYTLFLDQARSVQYLEEYAQQYISENDFIGEIDQTSPMNI
;
A
#
# COMPACT_ATOMS: atom_id res chain seq x y z
N MET A 1 15.66 -12.64 -40.15
CA MET A 1 16.67 -12.55 -39.09
C MET A 1 15.94 -12.11 -37.83
N SER A 2 15.59 -13.11 -37.03
CA SER A 2 14.55 -13.09 -36.01
C SER A 2 15.19 -12.79 -34.66
N PHE A 3 14.93 -11.61 -34.10
CA PHE A 3 15.30 -11.23 -32.74
C PHE A 3 14.02 -10.96 -31.93
N GLU A 4 13.24 -12.01 -31.72
CA GLU A 4 12.20 -12.06 -30.71
C GLU A 4 12.41 -13.35 -29.92
N ARG A 5 13.08 -13.25 -28.78
CA ARG A 5 13.08 -14.32 -27.77
C ARG A 5 12.85 -13.69 -26.40
N HIS A 6 11.71 -14.08 -25.83
CA HIS A 6 11.34 -14.18 -24.42
C HIS A 6 12.18 -13.40 -23.40
N PHE A 7 11.56 -12.34 -22.86
CA PHE A 7 11.89 -11.79 -21.55
C PHE A 7 10.61 -11.64 -20.71
N PRO A 8 10.33 -12.55 -19.76
CA PRO A 8 9.30 -12.30 -18.76
C PRO A 8 9.81 -12.55 -17.35
N VAL A 9 10.73 -11.73 -16.83
CA VAL A 9 11.04 -11.77 -15.38
C VAL A 9 11.51 -10.38 -14.90
N LEU A 10 10.57 -9.49 -14.54
CA LEU A 10 10.91 -8.33 -13.72
C LEU A 10 9.83 -7.90 -12.73
N CYS A 11 8.54 -8.01 -13.07
CA CYS A 11 7.48 -7.56 -12.14
C CYS A 11 7.29 -8.43 -10.88
N VAL A 12 7.82 -9.65 -10.82
CA VAL A 12 7.45 -10.60 -9.75
C VAL A 12 8.31 -10.42 -8.50
N PHE A 13 9.61 -10.17 -8.67
CA PHE A 13 10.51 -10.07 -7.52
C PHE A 13 10.40 -8.74 -6.78
N LEU A 14 10.21 -7.61 -7.48
CA LEU A 14 9.97 -6.34 -6.82
C LEU A 14 8.57 -6.28 -6.19
N SER A 15 7.52 -6.74 -6.89
CA SER A 15 6.16 -6.75 -6.33
C SER A 15 6.02 -7.71 -5.14
N ILE A 16 6.75 -8.85 -5.14
CA ILE A 16 6.82 -9.67 -3.93
C ILE A 16 7.75 -9.07 -2.90
N ILE A 17 8.95 -8.59 -3.23
CA ILE A 17 9.81 -7.96 -2.20
C ILE A 17 9.03 -6.83 -1.53
N PHE A 18 8.17 -6.10 -2.23
CA PHE A 18 7.28 -5.10 -1.66
C PHE A 18 6.07 -5.67 -0.90
N GLN A 19 5.39 -6.72 -1.39
CA GLN A 19 4.33 -7.41 -0.61
C GLN A 19 4.88 -8.12 0.63
N ASN A 20 6.12 -8.61 0.58
CA ASN A 20 6.84 -9.27 1.66
C ASN A 20 7.53 -8.25 2.57
N LEU A 21 7.93 -7.06 2.12
CA LEU A 21 8.36 -5.96 2.99
C LEU A 21 7.17 -5.50 3.83
N SER A 22 6.01 -5.24 3.21
CA SER A 22 4.80 -4.85 3.96
C SER A 22 4.28 -5.96 4.89
N LYS A 23 4.47 -7.25 4.54
CA LYS A 23 4.15 -8.38 5.46
C LYS A 23 5.22 -8.67 6.51
N SER A 24 6.52 -8.49 6.20
CA SER A 24 7.64 -8.75 7.11
C SER A 24 7.82 -7.62 8.12
N ILE A 25 7.52 -6.36 7.76
CA ILE A 25 7.45 -5.24 8.70
C ILE A 25 6.40 -5.53 9.80
N ASN A 26 5.32 -6.23 9.48
CA ASN A 26 4.31 -6.68 10.46
C ASN A 26 4.78 -7.82 11.38
N ARG A 27 5.87 -8.53 11.07
CA ARG A 27 6.42 -9.63 11.90
C ARG A 27 7.73 -9.28 12.62
N THR A 28 8.41 -8.21 12.23
CA THR A 28 9.76 -7.90 12.74
C THR A 28 9.73 -6.76 13.76
N GLN A 29 9.00 -6.93 14.87
CA GLN A 29 9.25 -6.16 16.09
C GLN A 29 10.45 -6.68 16.90
N GLU A 30 11.13 -7.72 16.46
CA GLU A 30 12.37 -8.20 17.08
C GLU A 30 13.40 -8.56 16.01
N GLN A 31 14.32 -7.64 15.72
CA GLN A 31 15.77 -7.87 15.61
C GLN A 31 16.46 -6.71 14.85
N GLN A 32 17.36 -6.03 15.57
CA GLN A 32 18.26 -5.02 15.05
C GLN A 32 19.38 -5.66 14.20
N ALA A 33 19.58 -5.18 12.98
CA ALA A 33 20.90 -4.91 12.40
C ALA A 33 20.79 -4.25 11.01
N SER A 34 21.39 -3.06 10.89
CA SER A 34 21.83 -2.37 9.66
C SER A 34 20.93 -2.43 8.42
N GLY A 35 20.16 -1.36 8.19
CA GLY A 35 19.47 -1.16 6.93
C GLY A 35 18.41 -0.09 7.09
N ILE A 36 18.30 0.82 6.12
CA ILE A 36 17.33 1.91 6.08
C ILE A 36 15.92 1.33 6.30
N GLN A 37 15.31 1.65 7.44
CA GLN A 37 13.92 1.27 7.74
C GLN A 37 13.01 2.22 6.95
N LEU A 38 12.43 1.73 5.86
CA LEU A 38 11.34 2.41 5.15
C LEU A 38 10.03 2.03 5.84
N ASN A 39 9.33 3.01 6.41
CA ASN A 39 7.97 2.82 6.92
C ASN A 39 6.99 2.67 5.74
N ASP A 40 5.96 1.84 5.87
CA ASP A 40 4.96 1.59 4.81
C ASP A 40 4.29 2.90 4.29
N ASP A 41 4.23 3.94 5.12
CA ASP A 41 3.68 5.26 4.77
C ASP A 41 4.59 6.11 3.85
N GLN A 42 5.85 5.72 3.67
CA GLN A 42 6.84 6.45 2.85
C GLN A 42 6.96 5.90 1.41
N LEU A 43 6.12 4.93 1.05
CA LEU A 43 6.15 4.29 -0.26
C LEU A 43 4.77 4.34 -0.92
N ALA A 44 4.67 4.96 -2.10
CA ALA A 44 3.51 4.78 -2.96
C ALA A 44 3.88 3.95 -4.17
N LEU A 45 3.10 2.89 -4.38
CA LEU A 45 3.13 2.05 -5.56
C LEU A 45 2.06 2.55 -6.53
N VAL A 46 2.49 3.17 -7.63
CA VAL A 46 1.61 3.52 -8.73
C VAL A 46 1.69 2.42 -9.79
N ARG A 47 0.60 1.66 -9.94
CA ARG A 47 0.41 0.73 -11.06
C ARG A 47 -0.42 1.42 -12.13
N ASN A 48 0.16 1.63 -13.30
CA ASN A 48 -0.54 2.27 -14.42
C ASN A 48 -1.82 1.53 -14.88
N LYS A 49 -1.99 0.24 -14.53
CA LYS A 49 -3.25 -0.49 -14.81
C LYS A 49 -4.44 -0.04 -13.97
N ASP A 50 -4.21 0.60 -12.82
CA ASP A 50 -5.27 1.13 -11.96
C ASP A 50 -5.70 2.56 -12.37
N GLN A 51 -4.96 3.19 -13.30
CA GLN A 51 -5.20 4.55 -13.81
C GLN A 51 -5.67 4.55 -15.26
N VAL A 52 -6.66 3.73 -15.62
CA VAL A 52 -7.36 3.88 -16.92
C VAL A 52 -8.30 5.09 -16.84
N LEU A 53 -7.72 6.28 -16.73
CA LEU A 53 -8.42 7.56 -16.68
C LEU A 53 -8.01 8.41 -17.88
N ALA A 54 -8.76 9.48 -18.16
CA ALA A 54 -8.38 10.44 -19.19
C ALA A 54 -6.98 11.04 -18.88
N PRO A 55 -6.17 11.42 -19.89
CA PRO A 55 -4.77 11.84 -19.69
C PRO A 55 -4.58 13.00 -18.69
N LEU A 56 -5.56 13.92 -18.61
CA LEU A 56 -5.59 14.98 -17.59
C LEU A 56 -5.68 14.44 -16.15
N LYS A 57 -6.48 13.39 -15.94
CA LYS A 57 -6.65 12.75 -14.64
C LYS A 57 -5.46 11.86 -14.26
N GLU A 58 -4.75 11.29 -15.24
CA GLU A 58 -3.49 10.57 -15.00
C GLU A 58 -2.42 11.51 -14.44
N LEU A 59 -2.28 12.71 -15.03
CA LEU A 59 -1.33 13.73 -14.58
C LEU A 59 -1.67 14.28 -13.19
N GLU A 60 -2.95 14.49 -12.89
CA GLU A 60 -3.42 14.91 -11.57
C GLU A 60 -3.19 13.83 -10.50
N ALA A 61 -3.50 12.58 -10.81
CA ALA A 61 -3.25 11.46 -9.91
C ALA A 61 -1.75 11.33 -9.64
N LEU A 62 -0.91 11.45 -10.67
CA LEU A 62 0.56 11.45 -10.52
C LEU A 62 1.04 12.62 -9.65
N ALA A 63 0.50 13.83 -9.85
CA ALA A 63 0.82 14.98 -9.04
C ALA A 63 0.38 14.82 -7.57
N ALA A 64 -0.78 14.22 -7.33
CA ALA A 64 -1.27 13.91 -5.99
C ALA A 64 -0.39 12.88 -5.30
N HIS A 65 0.01 11.80 -5.99
CA HIS A 65 0.94 10.80 -5.47
C HIS A 65 2.34 11.36 -5.21
N PHE A 66 2.82 12.25 -6.07
CA PHE A 66 4.08 12.96 -5.86
C PHE A 66 4.02 13.82 -4.60
N ALA A 67 2.94 14.60 -4.44
CA ALA A 67 2.72 15.44 -3.27
C ALA A 67 2.44 14.63 -1.98
N SER A 68 1.84 13.44 -2.08
CA SER A 68 1.63 12.58 -0.90
C SER A 68 2.94 11.98 -0.40
N LEU A 69 3.90 11.73 -1.31
CA LEU A 69 5.20 11.12 -1.00
C LEU A 69 6.31 12.10 -0.70
N SER A 70 6.13 13.37 -1.06
CA SER A 70 6.81 14.48 -0.38
C SER A 70 6.28 14.56 1.06
N ALA A 71 6.61 13.56 1.88
CA ALA A 71 6.11 13.45 3.24
C ALA A 71 6.85 14.40 4.18
N LYS A 72 6.13 14.86 5.20
CA LYS A 72 6.74 15.49 6.35
C LYS A 72 6.66 14.56 7.55
N GLU A 73 7.79 14.41 8.22
CA GLU A 73 7.75 14.11 9.64
C GLU A 73 7.51 15.44 10.37
N GLN A 74 6.25 15.86 10.49
CA GLN A 74 5.96 16.89 11.47
C GLN A 74 6.08 16.25 12.85
N LYS A 75 7.30 16.28 13.41
CA LYS A 75 7.57 16.01 14.82
C LYS A 75 6.98 17.14 15.65
N LEU A 76 5.66 17.26 15.62
CA LEU A 76 4.93 18.07 16.55
C LEU A 76 5.08 17.36 17.89
N ASN A 77 6.09 17.79 18.65
CA ASN A 77 6.30 17.38 20.04
C ASN A 77 5.19 18.00 20.91
N ASP A 78 3.95 17.66 20.59
CA ASP A 78 2.82 17.95 21.44
C ASP A 78 2.93 16.99 22.61
N LYS A 79 3.40 17.55 23.73
CA LYS A 79 3.40 16.88 25.02
C LYS A 79 1.96 16.83 25.50
N VAL A 80 1.23 15.82 25.06
CA VAL A 80 -0.11 15.56 25.56
C VAL A 80 0.03 15.01 26.97
N LYS A 81 -0.65 15.68 27.91
CA LYS A 81 -0.78 15.19 29.28
C LYS A 81 -1.99 14.27 29.32
N ASP A 82 -1.73 12.98 29.29
CA ASP A 82 -2.75 11.96 29.41
C ASP A 82 -2.95 11.60 30.88
N ILE A 83 -4.21 11.42 31.28
CA ILE A 83 -4.56 10.90 32.61
C ILE A 83 -5.14 9.51 32.43
N GLU A 84 -4.42 8.50 32.91
CA GLU A 84 -4.80 7.09 32.79
C GLU A 84 -4.94 6.47 34.17
N GLY A 85 -6.09 5.89 34.46
CA GLY A 85 -6.33 5.21 35.73
C GLY A 85 -7.68 4.51 35.76
N GLU A 86 -7.85 3.62 36.73
CA GLU A 86 -9.14 3.03 37.06
C GLU A 86 -10.02 4.07 37.76
N VAL A 87 -11.23 4.28 37.27
CA VAL A 87 -12.21 5.16 37.92
C VAL A 87 -12.86 4.41 39.08
N VAL A 88 -12.65 4.93 40.30
CA VAL A 88 -13.21 4.37 41.54
C VAL A 88 -14.63 4.87 41.77
N GLU A 89 -14.86 6.17 41.63
CA GLU A 89 -16.18 6.75 41.87
C GLU A 89 -16.36 8.03 41.06
N ILE A 90 -17.59 8.26 40.59
CA ILE A 90 -17.99 9.51 39.95
C ILE A 90 -19.20 10.05 40.71
N GLN A 91 -19.05 11.22 41.32
CA GLN A 91 -20.14 11.97 41.96
C GLN A 91 -20.48 13.17 41.08
N ILE A 92 -21.75 13.34 40.69
CA ILE A 92 -22.19 14.49 39.90
C ILE A 92 -23.34 15.16 40.63
N ASP A 93 -23.09 16.38 41.09
CA ASP A 93 -24.09 17.24 41.70
C ASP A 93 -24.86 17.97 40.58
N ARG A 94 -26.11 17.54 40.36
CA ARG A 94 -27.04 18.24 39.46
C ARG A 94 -28.04 19.04 40.29
N SER A 95 -28.06 20.36 40.08
CA SER A 95 -29.14 21.20 40.61
C SER A 95 -30.41 20.98 39.80
N ILE A 96 -31.52 20.71 40.49
CA ILE A 96 -32.84 20.39 39.92
C ILE A 96 -33.39 21.56 39.09
N THR A 97 -32.93 22.78 39.32
CA THR A 97 -33.34 24.03 38.66
C THR A 97 -32.46 24.46 37.49
N GLY A 98 -31.62 23.57 36.93
CA GLY A 98 -30.88 23.83 35.68
C GLY A 98 -29.57 24.63 35.85
N GLY A 99 -28.95 24.57 37.04
CA GLY A 99 -27.68 25.22 37.31
C GLY A 99 -26.45 24.50 36.72
N ASN A 100 -25.28 25.15 36.81
CA ASN A 100 -24.00 24.57 36.41
C ASN A 100 -23.73 23.26 37.16
N LYS A 101 -23.52 22.17 36.42
CA LYS A 101 -23.15 20.87 36.98
C LYS A 101 -21.73 20.94 37.53
N ARG A 102 -21.52 20.40 38.73
CA ARG A 102 -20.20 20.14 39.31
C ARG A 102 -20.14 18.67 39.70
N GLY A 103 -18.96 18.09 39.68
CA GLY A 103 -18.79 16.71 40.09
C GLY A 103 -17.40 16.46 40.64
N LYS A 104 -17.19 15.27 41.19
CA LYS A 104 -15.91 14.75 41.62
C LYS A 104 -15.69 13.39 41.01
N MET A 105 -14.48 13.11 40.58
CA MET A 105 -14.07 11.81 40.07
C MET A 105 -12.85 11.33 40.83
N ILE A 106 -12.94 10.13 41.38
CA ILE A 106 -11.83 9.47 42.06
C ILE A 106 -11.20 8.49 41.06
N MET A 107 -9.91 8.64 40.81
CA MET A 107 -9.14 7.75 39.93
C MET A 107 -7.97 7.15 40.70
N LYS A 108 -7.67 5.89 40.41
CA LYS A 108 -6.53 5.17 40.99
C LYS A 108 -5.70 4.45 39.94
N THR A 109 -4.40 4.37 40.19
CA THR A 109 -3.48 3.39 39.62
C THR A 109 -3.11 2.38 40.70
N THR A 110 -2.20 1.45 40.41
CA THR A 110 -1.63 0.57 41.46
C THR A 110 -0.90 1.35 42.56
N ASP A 111 -0.37 2.53 42.22
CA ASP A 111 0.59 3.25 43.05
C ASP A 111 0.00 4.48 43.74
N MET A 112 -1.07 5.05 43.18
CA MET A 112 -1.67 6.29 43.69
C MET A 112 -3.17 6.39 43.44
N GLU A 113 -3.85 7.14 44.31
CA GLU A 113 -5.27 7.48 44.20
C GLU A 113 -5.43 8.99 44.35
N THR A 114 -6.18 9.62 43.44
CA THR A 114 -6.41 11.06 43.45
C THR A 114 -7.86 11.42 43.15
N VAL A 115 -8.27 12.58 43.66
CA VAL A 115 -9.62 13.14 43.48
C VAL A 115 -9.54 14.34 42.54
N TYR A 116 -10.32 14.30 41.46
CA TYR A 116 -10.44 15.35 40.46
C TYR A 116 -11.81 16.03 40.55
N ASP A 117 -11.83 17.35 40.70
CA ASP A 117 -13.06 18.14 40.56
C ASP A 117 -13.42 18.31 39.08
N LEU A 118 -14.63 17.89 38.71
CA LEU A 118 -15.15 17.94 37.35
C LEU A 118 -15.96 19.22 37.10
N GLY A 119 -15.61 19.92 36.03
CA GLY A 119 -16.39 21.04 35.50
C GLY A 119 -17.52 20.59 34.55
N ASN A 120 -18.41 21.53 34.21
CA ASN A 120 -19.60 21.27 33.39
C ASN A 120 -19.28 20.60 32.03
N LYS A 121 -18.25 21.09 31.31
CA LYS A 121 -17.81 20.50 30.02
C LYS A 121 -17.33 19.05 30.14
N MET A 122 -16.64 18.73 31.23
CA MET A 122 -16.12 17.37 31.46
C MET A 122 -17.25 16.40 31.82
N ILE A 123 -18.23 16.85 32.59
CA ILE A 123 -19.44 16.08 32.92
C ILE A 123 -20.25 15.78 31.66
N ASP A 124 -20.39 16.77 30.76
CA ASP A 124 -21.06 16.56 29.48
C ASP A 124 -20.27 15.61 28.55
N ALA A 125 -18.94 15.66 28.57
CA ALA A 125 -18.08 14.72 27.82
C ALA A 125 -18.16 13.28 28.37
N LEU A 126 -18.19 13.12 29.70
CA LEU A 126 -18.44 11.85 30.39
C LEU A 126 -19.81 11.27 29.99
N THR A 127 -20.85 12.12 30.02
CA THR A 127 -22.21 11.71 29.68
C THR A 127 -22.36 11.34 28.19
N LYS A 128 -21.61 12.02 27.30
CA LYS A 128 -21.59 11.75 25.85
C LYS A 128 -20.55 10.71 25.43
N GLU A 129 -19.88 10.09 26.39
CA GLU A 129 -18.81 9.10 26.16
C GLU A 129 -17.69 9.56 25.22
N LYS A 130 -17.39 10.87 25.21
CA LYS A 130 -16.26 11.44 24.43
C LYS A 130 -14.90 11.20 25.10
N ILE A 131 -14.77 10.09 25.81
CA ILE A 131 -13.59 9.69 26.57
C ILE A 131 -13.21 8.31 26.09
N SER A 132 -11.91 8.10 25.89
CA SER A 132 -11.35 6.83 25.42
C SER A 132 -11.48 5.75 26.51
N LYS A 133 -12.58 4.98 26.46
CA LYS A 133 -12.79 3.83 27.35
C LYS A 133 -11.88 2.68 26.90
N LEU A 134 -10.79 2.45 27.63
CA LEU A 134 -9.87 1.33 27.37
C LEU A 134 -10.50 -0.02 27.72
N GLY A 135 -11.29 -0.06 28.79
CA GLY A 135 -12.00 -1.26 29.25
C GLY A 135 -12.51 -1.14 30.68
N CYS A 136 -13.06 -2.23 31.19
CA CYS A 136 -13.50 -2.38 32.57
C CYS A 136 -12.43 -3.09 33.41
N SER A 137 -12.25 -2.71 34.68
CA SER A 137 -11.29 -3.39 35.55
C SER A 137 -11.76 -4.81 35.90
N PHE A 138 -10.84 -5.77 35.96
CA PHE A 138 -11.16 -7.14 36.39
C PHE A 138 -11.80 -7.19 37.79
N ALA A 139 -11.42 -6.25 38.67
CA ALA A 139 -11.95 -6.16 40.03
C ALA A 139 -13.45 -5.79 40.07
N ARG A 140 -13.93 -5.03 39.08
CA ARG A 140 -15.32 -4.54 39.01
C ARG A 140 -16.16 -5.25 37.96
N ALA A 141 -15.62 -6.29 37.33
CA ALA A 141 -16.30 -7.07 36.31
C ALA A 141 -17.62 -7.70 36.78
N ARG A 142 -17.77 -7.94 38.09
CA ARG A 142 -18.95 -8.55 38.70
C ARG A 142 -20.05 -7.56 39.09
N ASP A 143 -19.75 -6.27 39.11
CA ASP A 143 -20.68 -5.22 39.56
C ASP A 143 -21.65 -4.77 38.45
N TYR A 144 -21.44 -5.25 37.22
CA TYR A 144 -22.25 -4.91 36.05
C TYR A 144 -23.14 -6.10 35.66
N ASP A 145 -24.45 -5.97 35.86
CA ASP A 145 -25.44 -7.00 35.50
C ASP A 145 -25.75 -7.05 33.99
N ALA A 146 -25.51 -5.94 33.27
CA ALA A 146 -25.74 -5.80 31.84
C ALA A 146 -24.42 -5.53 31.11
N VAL A 147 -23.61 -6.57 30.98
CA VAL A 147 -22.35 -6.52 30.23
C VAL A 147 -22.66 -6.79 28.75
N GLY A 148 -22.41 -5.81 27.88
CA GLY A 148 -22.46 -6.03 26.42
C GLY A 148 -21.34 -6.99 25.98
N SER A 149 -21.54 -7.72 24.89
CA SER A 149 -20.55 -8.68 24.36
C SER A 149 -19.16 -8.07 24.09
N ASP A 150 -19.07 -6.74 24.00
CA ASP A 150 -17.89 -6.01 23.55
C ASP A 150 -17.09 -5.36 24.69
N THR A 151 -17.45 -5.58 25.96
CA THR A 151 -16.68 -5.01 27.07
C THR A 151 -15.35 -5.73 27.25
N LYS A 152 -14.25 -5.03 26.96
CA LYS A 152 -12.90 -5.51 27.21
C LYS A 152 -12.55 -5.35 28.69
N PHE A 153 -12.03 -6.41 29.31
CA PHE A 153 -11.50 -6.34 30.67
C PHE A 153 -10.01 -6.03 30.63
N VAL A 154 -9.59 -5.02 31.38
CA VAL A 154 -8.22 -4.49 31.40
C VAL A 154 -7.73 -4.45 32.85
N GLN A 155 -6.42 -4.65 33.04
CA GLN A 155 -5.80 -4.53 34.36
C GLN A 155 -5.69 -3.06 34.77
N CYS A 156 -5.63 -2.82 36.08
CA CYS A 156 -5.40 -1.48 36.63
C CYS A 156 -4.06 -0.94 36.09
N PRO A 157 -4.03 0.28 35.52
CA PRO A 157 -2.78 0.86 35.05
C PRO A 157 -1.78 1.04 36.19
N GLU A 158 -0.50 0.78 35.90
CA GLU A 158 0.62 0.99 36.83
C GLU A 158 1.25 2.38 36.65
N GLY A 159 1.91 2.87 37.71
CA GLY A 159 2.65 4.13 37.70
C GLY A 159 1.82 5.38 38.05
N GLU A 160 2.32 6.53 37.61
CA GLU A 160 1.67 7.82 37.82
C GLU A 160 0.39 7.96 36.98
N LEU A 161 -0.64 8.55 37.58
CA LEU A 161 -1.92 8.86 36.92
C LEU A 161 -1.73 9.81 35.73
N GLN A 162 -0.84 10.80 35.84
CA GLN A 162 -0.60 11.79 34.80
C GLN A 162 0.68 11.47 34.04
N LYS A 163 0.53 10.97 32.81
CA LYS A 163 1.65 10.64 31.93
C LYS A 163 1.84 11.73 30.88
N ARG A 164 3.10 12.03 30.57
CA ARG A 164 3.44 12.87 29.41
C ARG A 164 3.80 11.94 28.27
N LYS A 165 2.97 11.91 27.24
CA LYS A 165 3.24 11.14 26.03
C LYS A 165 3.67 12.09 24.93
N GLU A 166 4.79 11.77 24.30
CA GLU A 166 5.20 12.41 23.05
C GLU A 166 4.60 11.59 21.92
N VAL A 167 3.67 12.20 21.18
CA VAL A 167 3.04 11.56 20.02
C VAL A 167 3.62 12.23 18.78
N VAL A 168 4.31 11.44 17.96
CA VAL A 168 4.82 11.90 16.66
C VAL A 168 3.76 11.62 15.61
N HIS A 169 3.38 12.64 14.86
CA HIS A 169 2.42 12.54 13.77
C HIS A 169 3.14 12.67 12.43
N MET A 170 3.02 11.66 11.57
CA MET A 170 3.48 11.75 10.18
C MET A 170 2.31 12.24 9.34
N VAL A 171 2.54 13.29 8.54
CA VAL A 171 1.50 13.89 7.70
C VAL A 171 2.11 14.20 6.34
N SER A 172 1.41 13.82 5.28
CA SER A 172 1.84 14.14 3.91
C SER A 172 1.52 15.60 3.54
N LEU A 173 2.29 16.20 2.63
CA LEU A 173 1.96 17.54 2.12
C LEU A 173 0.59 17.55 1.42
N HIS A 174 0.25 16.47 0.72
CA HIS A 174 -1.06 16.32 0.10
C HIS A 174 -2.22 16.40 1.11
N GLU A 175 -2.10 15.78 2.28
CA GLU A 175 -3.14 15.87 3.32
C GLU A 175 -3.28 17.30 3.84
N ILE A 176 -2.17 18.00 4.04
CA ILE A 176 -2.16 19.41 4.45
C ILE A 176 -2.83 20.27 3.38
N ASP A 177 -2.53 20.02 2.11
CA ASP A 177 -3.13 20.72 0.96
C ASP A 177 -4.65 20.56 0.92
N VAL A 178 -5.16 19.33 1.04
CA VAL A 178 -6.60 19.04 0.99
C VAL A 178 -7.33 19.66 2.18
N ILE A 179 -6.77 19.55 3.39
CA ILE A 179 -7.35 20.10 4.61
C ILE A 179 -7.47 21.62 4.52
N ASN A 180 -6.46 22.31 3.98
CA ASN A 180 -6.46 23.77 3.88
C ASN A 180 -7.21 24.30 2.66
N SER A 181 -7.45 23.46 1.64
CA SER A 181 -8.20 23.85 0.44
C SER A 181 -9.71 23.97 0.68
N ARG A 182 -10.29 23.17 1.58
CA ARG A 182 -11.76 23.09 1.77
C ARG A 182 -12.18 23.08 3.24
N SER A 183 -13.36 23.65 3.53
CA SER A 183 -13.96 23.68 4.87
C SER A 183 -14.29 22.30 5.46
N GLN A 184 -14.46 21.27 4.62
CA GLN A 184 -14.58 19.85 5.03
C GLN A 184 -13.47 18.99 4.41
N GLY A 185 -12.26 19.53 4.24
CA GLY A 185 -11.14 18.83 3.62
C GLY A 185 -10.76 17.51 4.30
N PHE A 186 -10.93 17.41 5.63
CA PHE A 186 -10.65 16.16 6.36
C PHE A 186 -11.52 14.99 5.90
N LEU A 187 -12.81 15.21 5.60
CA LEU A 187 -13.70 14.14 5.13
C LEU A 187 -13.37 13.73 3.68
N ALA A 188 -12.91 14.70 2.88
CA ALA A 188 -12.53 14.49 1.49
C ALA A 188 -11.34 13.52 1.33
N LEU A 189 -10.43 13.49 2.30
CA LEU A 189 -9.32 12.52 2.34
C LEU A 189 -9.83 11.07 2.36
N PHE A 190 -10.94 10.81 3.05
CA PHE A 190 -11.51 9.46 3.16
C PHE A 190 -12.47 9.13 2.01
N SER A 191 -13.11 10.13 1.41
CA SER A 191 -14.04 9.92 0.30
C SER A 191 -13.38 9.87 -1.06
N GLY A 192 -12.12 10.33 -1.18
CA GLY A 192 -11.40 10.44 -2.45
C GLY A 192 -11.91 11.58 -3.35
N ASP A 193 -12.86 12.39 -2.87
CA ASP A 193 -13.37 13.57 -3.59
C ASP A 193 -12.59 14.82 -3.19
N THR A 194 -11.27 14.76 -3.40
CA THR A 194 -10.35 15.84 -3.06
C THR A 194 -10.48 17.02 -4.03
N GLY A 195 -10.89 16.75 -5.28
CA GLY A 195 -10.93 17.72 -6.37
C GLY A 195 -9.55 18.31 -6.71
N GLU A 196 -9.54 19.28 -7.61
CA GLU A 196 -8.34 20.04 -7.96
C GLU A 196 -7.97 21.01 -6.83
N ILE A 197 -6.70 20.97 -6.41
CA ILE A 197 -6.15 21.87 -5.41
C ILE A 197 -5.48 23.04 -6.15
N PRO A 198 -5.88 24.30 -5.87
CA PRO A 198 -5.27 25.45 -6.51
C PRO A 198 -3.78 25.57 -6.13
N SER A 199 -2.93 25.96 -7.09
CA SER A 199 -1.48 26.10 -6.87
C SER A 199 -1.15 27.13 -5.79
N GLU A 200 -1.96 28.20 -5.65
CA GLU A 200 -1.78 29.22 -4.62
C GLU A 200 -1.79 28.64 -3.20
N VAL A 201 -2.64 27.64 -2.94
CA VAL A 201 -2.70 26.95 -1.63
C VAL A 201 -1.43 26.13 -1.42
N ARG A 202 -0.94 25.44 -2.46
CA ARG A 202 0.31 24.66 -2.39
C ARG A 202 1.51 25.56 -2.11
N ASP A 203 1.61 26.71 -2.77
CA ASP A 203 2.72 27.65 -2.58
C ASP A 203 2.73 28.25 -1.17
N GLN A 204 1.54 28.60 -0.64
CA GLN A 204 1.38 29.06 0.74
C GLN A 204 1.78 27.98 1.75
N ILE A 205 1.40 26.73 1.49
CA ILE A 205 1.75 25.60 2.34
C ILE A 205 3.25 25.35 2.28
N ASN A 206 3.86 25.29 1.09
CA ASN A 206 5.30 25.16 0.90
C ASN A 206 6.10 26.23 1.65
N THR A 207 5.61 27.47 1.68
CA THR A 207 6.25 28.56 2.44
C THR A 207 6.20 28.29 3.95
N LYS A 208 5.01 28.01 4.51
CA LYS A 208 4.85 27.65 5.94
C LYS A 208 5.64 26.40 6.31
N VAL A 209 5.74 25.49 5.36
CA VAL A 209 6.44 24.22 5.49
C VAL A 209 7.93 24.44 5.68
N ASN A 210 8.51 25.36 4.90
CA ASN A 210 9.90 25.76 5.00
C ASN A 210 10.15 26.57 6.29
N GLU A 211 9.23 27.45 6.67
CA GLU A 211 9.29 28.16 7.96
C GLU A 211 9.35 27.16 9.14
N TRP A 212 8.49 26.15 9.17
CA TRP A 212 8.50 25.13 10.24
C TRP A 212 9.78 24.29 10.26
N LYS A 213 10.40 24.09 9.09
CA LYS A 213 11.70 23.42 8.96
C LYS A 213 12.82 24.29 9.54
N GLU A 214 12.86 25.57 9.19
CA GLU A 214 13.84 26.53 9.70
C GLU A 214 13.71 26.75 11.22
N GLU A 215 12.48 26.76 11.74
CA GLU A 215 12.20 26.86 13.17
C GLU A 215 12.47 25.54 13.94
N GLY A 216 12.74 24.43 13.26
CA GLY A 216 12.93 23.12 13.86
C GLY A 216 11.66 22.51 14.48
N LYS A 217 10.48 22.97 14.07
CA LYS A 217 9.17 22.43 14.50
C LYS A 217 8.71 21.23 13.67
N ALA A 218 9.30 21.06 12.48
CA ALA A 218 9.00 19.96 11.57
C ALA A 218 10.28 19.46 10.92
N GLU A 219 10.33 18.15 10.68
CA GLU A 219 11.36 17.48 9.89
C GLU A 219 10.75 17.06 8.55
N ILE A 220 11.54 17.09 7.48
CA ILE A 220 11.06 16.69 6.15
C ILE A 220 11.77 15.39 5.79
N CYS A 221 10.99 14.37 5.43
CA CYS A 221 11.50 13.05 5.06
C CYS A 221 11.06 12.75 3.63
N SER A 222 12.02 12.67 2.71
CA SER A 222 11.72 12.30 1.32
C SER A 222 11.24 10.86 1.24
N GLY A 223 10.04 10.66 0.71
CA GLY A 223 9.51 9.33 0.40
C GLY A 223 10.09 8.74 -0.88
N VAL A 224 9.57 7.57 -1.26
CA VAL A 224 9.91 6.86 -2.49
C VAL A 224 8.65 6.68 -3.34
N LEU A 225 8.69 7.21 -4.56
CA LEU A 225 7.65 7.01 -5.57
C LEU A 225 8.06 5.86 -6.49
N PHE A 226 7.34 4.74 -6.45
CA PHE A 226 7.57 3.62 -7.35
C PHE A 226 6.52 3.60 -8.47
N ILE A 227 6.98 3.70 -9.72
CA ILE A 227 6.14 3.63 -10.92
C ILE A 227 6.43 2.33 -11.66
N ASP A 228 5.47 1.41 -11.67
CA ASP A 228 5.55 0.19 -12.47
C ASP A 228 5.04 0.44 -13.90
N GLU A 229 5.57 -0.32 -14.86
CA GLU A 229 5.22 -0.22 -16.28
C GLU A 229 5.28 1.23 -16.81
N VAL A 230 6.38 1.95 -16.54
CA VAL A 230 6.54 3.38 -16.90
C VAL A 230 6.39 3.67 -18.39
N HIS A 231 6.64 2.68 -19.26
CA HIS A 231 6.42 2.78 -20.71
C HIS A 231 4.96 2.99 -21.12
N MET A 232 4.03 2.84 -20.18
CA MET A 232 2.62 3.13 -20.37
C MET A 232 2.27 4.60 -20.09
N LEU A 233 3.20 5.43 -19.63
CA LEU A 233 2.97 6.86 -19.45
C LEU A 233 3.02 7.62 -20.79
N ASP A 234 2.23 8.69 -20.86
CA ASP A 234 2.22 9.63 -21.97
C ASP A 234 3.35 10.69 -21.82
N ILE A 235 3.73 11.35 -22.93
CA ILE A 235 4.79 12.38 -22.94
C ILE A 235 4.51 13.57 -21.99
N GLU A 236 3.25 13.89 -21.76
CA GLU A 236 2.85 14.95 -20.81
C GLU A 236 3.22 14.59 -19.37
N CYS A 237 3.06 13.32 -18.97
CA CYS A 237 3.46 12.84 -17.66
C CYS A 237 4.98 12.92 -17.45
N PHE A 238 5.78 12.55 -18.46
CA PHE A 238 7.23 12.71 -18.42
C PHE A 238 7.65 14.19 -18.33
N SER A 239 6.94 15.07 -19.01
CA SER A 239 7.19 16.52 -18.96
C SER A 239 6.89 17.09 -17.57
N PHE A 240 5.80 16.63 -16.94
CA PHE A 240 5.48 16.94 -15.55
C PHE A 240 6.58 16.42 -14.59
N LEU A 241 6.96 15.14 -14.71
CA LEU A 241 7.99 14.54 -13.87
C LEU A 241 9.34 15.26 -14.00
N ASN A 242 9.73 15.66 -15.21
CA ASN A 242 10.95 16.44 -15.43
C ASN A 242 10.98 17.73 -14.63
N ARG A 243 9.85 18.44 -14.55
CA ARG A 243 9.73 19.67 -13.77
C ARG A 243 9.65 19.39 -12.26
N ALA A 244 8.83 18.41 -11.86
CA ALA A 244 8.61 18.09 -10.46
C ALA A 244 9.86 17.53 -9.76
N LEU A 245 10.72 16.81 -10.49
CA LEU A 245 12.01 16.32 -9.99
C LEU A 245 13.06 17.41 -9.78
N GLU A 246 12.83 18.63 -10.28
CA GLU A 246 13.71 19.78 -10.04
C GLU A 246 13.39 20.47 -8.69
N ASP A 247 12.25 20.15 -8.06
CA ASP A 247 11.88 20.72 -6.76
C ASP A 247 12.68 20.08 -5.60
N ASP A 248 13.08 20.90 -4.62
CA ASP A 248 13.86 20.47 -3.43
C ASP A 248 13.13 19.45 -2.54
N LEU A 249 11.80 19.43 -2.59
CA LEU A 249 10.94 18.53 -1.82
C LEU A 249 10.55 17.27 -2.60
N SER A 250 11.20 17.01 -3.73
CA SER A 250 10.90 15.84 -4.57
C SER A 250 11.27 14.52 -3.88
N PRO A 251 10.40 13.50 -3.92
CA PRO A 251 10.73 12.15 -3.46
C PRO A 251 11.67 11.45 -4.43
N ILE A 252 12.30 10.37 -3.97
CA ILE A 252 13.11 9.50 -4.84
C ILE A 252 12.16 8.74 -5.76
N VAL A 253 12.30 8.90 -7.07
CA VAL A 253 11.46 8.20 -8.06
C VAL A 253 12.18 6.96 -8.58
N ILE A 254 11.57 5.79 -8.36
CA ILE A 254 12.02 4.50 -8.89
C ILE A 254 11.03 4.08 -9.97
N MET A 255 11.55 3.81 -11.17
CA MET A 255 10.73 3.41 -12.32
C MET A 255 11.11 2.01 -12.78
N ALA A 256 10.11 1.21 -13.14
CA ALA A 256 10.30 -0.10 -13.73
C ALA A 256 9.74 -0.15 -15.16
N SER A 257 10.50 -0.72 -16.09
CA SER A 257 10.06 -0.98 -17.46
C SER A 257 10.42 -2.39 -17.89
N ASN A 258 9.46 -3.07 -18.51
CA ASN A 258 9.64 -4.41 -19.08
C ASN A 258 9.85 -4.37 -20.60
N ARG A 259 9.90 -3.18 -21.22
CA ARG A 259 10.05 -3.02 -22.67
C ARG A 259 11.46 -2.54 -23.02
N GLY A 260 12.04 -3.12 -24.07
CA GLY A 260 13.34 -2.71 -24.61
C GLY A 260 13.26 -1.44 -25.45
N ILE A 261 12.60 -1.50 -26.61
CA ILE A 261 12.30 -0.34 -27.46
C ILE A 261 10.78 -0.25 -27.58
N ALA A 262 10.21 0.88 -27.18
CA ALA A 262 8.77 1.11 -27.23
C ALA A 262 8.45 2.50 -27.79
N ARG A 263 7.22 2.66 -28.28
CA ARG A 263 6.70 3.96 -28.71
C ARG A 263 6.33 4.78 -27.48
N ILE A 264 6.76 6.04 -27.42
CA ILE A 264 6.32 6.98 -26.38
C ILE A 264 4.86 7.34 -26.70
N ARG A 265 3.94 7.06 -25.77
CA ARG A 265 2.53 7.36 -25.95
C ARG A 265 2.32 8.88 -26.08
N GLY A 266 1.35 9.27 -26.92
CA GLY A 266 1.16 10.66 -27.35
C GLY A 266 2.07 11.11 -28.50
N THR A 267 3.11 10.35 -28.87
CA THR A 267 4.02 10.70 -29.99
C THR A 267 4.05 9.62 -31.07
N LYS A 268 4.78 9.84 -32.18
CA LYS A 268 5.06 8.81 -33.21
C LYS A 268 6.44 8.16 -33.05
N TYR A 269 7.25 8.64 -32.12
CA TYR A 269 8.65 8.24 -31.98
C TYR A 269 8.79 7.01 -31.09
N LYS A 270 9.80 6.18 -31.40
CA LYS A 270 10.22 5.05 -30.57
C LYS A 270 11.49 5.43 -29.81
N SER A 271 11.59 5.01 -28.57
CA SER A 271 12.74 5.26 -27.71
C SER A 271 13.05 4.03 -26.84
N PRO A 272 14.27 3.94 -26.27
CA PRO A 272 14.59 2.95 -25.26
C PRO A 272 13.60 3.05 -24.10
N HIS A 273 13.12 1.89 -23.65
CA HIS A 273 12.15 1.74 -22.57
C HIS A 273 10.83 2.49 -22.73
N GLY A 274 10.56 3.12 -23.89
CA GLY A 274 9.39 3.97 -24.09
C GLY A 274 9.45 5.30 -23.34
N ILE A 275 10.66 5.73 -22.95
CA ILE A 275 10.92 6.96 -22.19
C ILE A 275 11.57 8.01 -23.12
N PRO A 276 11.21 9.30 -23.02
CA PRO A 276 11.89 10.37 -23.75
C PRO A 276 13.41 10.40 -23.47
N LEU A 277 14.23 10.71 -24.48
CA LEU A 277 15.71 10.66 -24.36
C LEU A 277 16.25 11.68 -23.35
N ASP A 278 15.65 12.87 -23.32
CA ASP A 278 15.93 13.94 -22.36
C ASP A 278 15.68 13.49 -20.90
N PHE A 279 14.66 12.67 -20.69
CA PHE A 279 14.36 12.10 -19.37
C PHE A 279 15.34 10.96 -19.04
N LEU A 280 15.68 10.10 -20.02
CA LEU A 280 16.65 9.01 -19.84
C LEU A 280 18.05 9.51 -19.46
N ASP A 281 18.50 10.63 -20.01
CA ASP A 281 19.81 11.21 -19.70
C ASP A 281 19.94 11.64 -18.23
N ARG A 282 18.81 11.87 -17.53
CA ARG A 282 18.74 12.21 -16.11
C ARG A 282 18.64 10.99 -15.20
N MET A 283 18.48 9.78 -15.73
CA MET A 283 18.20 8.56 -14.97
C MET A 283 19.44 7.67 -14.77
N LEU A 284 19.48 6.98 -13.63
CA LEU A 284 20.39 5.85 -13.42
C LEU A 284 19.69 4.55 -13.81
N ILE A 285 20.18 3.88 -14.85
CA ILE A 285 19.60 2.62 -15.34
C ILE A 285 20.28 1.44 -14.63
N ILE A 286 19.51 0.71 -13.83
CA ILE A 286 19.94 -0.54 -13.21
C ILE A 286 19.39 -1.70 -14.03
N SER A 287 20.29 -2.43 -14.69
CA SER A 287 19.92 -3.64 -15.45
C SER A 287 19.97 -4.89 -14.59
N THR A 288 18.90 -5.66 -14.62
CA THR A 288 18.82 -6.98 -13.96
C THR A 288 19.23 -8.09 -14.91
N ARG A 289 19.65 -9.23 -14.35
CA ARG A 289 20.05 -10.41 -15.11
C ARG A 289 19.05 -11.54 -14.89
N GLN A 290 19.05 -12.51 -15.80
CA GLN A 290 18.27 -13.73 -15.65
C GLN A 290 18.80 -14.56 -14.48
N TYR A 291 17.88 -15.17 -13.73
CA TYR A 291 18.23 -16.05 -12.64
C TYR A 291 18.84 -17.37 -13.13
N THR A 292 19.78 -17.90 -12.36
CA THR A 292 20.36 -19.22 -12.53
C THR A 292 19.43 -20.32 -11.97
N ALA A 293 19.68 -21.58 -12.33
CA ALA A 293 18.90 -22.74 -11.83
C ALA A 293 18.82 -22.76 -10.29
N ASP A 294 19.97 -22.52 -9.65
CA ASP A 294 20.11 -22.60 -8.20
C ASP A 294 19.36 -21.44 -7.51
N GLU A 295 19.42 -20.25 -8.08
CA GLU A 295 18.63 -19.10 -7.61
C GLU A 295 17.13 -19.38 -7.76
N ILE A 296 16.66 -19.91 -8.90
CA ILE A 296 15.25 -20.27 -9.08
C ILE A 296 14.81 -21.30 -8.04
N ARG A 297 15.64 -22.31 -7.76
CA ARG A 297 15.33 -23.32 -6.74
C ARG A 297 15.20 -22.69 -5.35
N GLN A 298 16.13 -21.81 -4.97
CA GLN A 298 16.10 -21.10 -3.69
C GLN A 298 14.86 -20.19 -3.58
N ILE A 299 14.54 -19.47 -4.65
CA ILE A 299 13.35 -18.63 -4.74
C ILE A 299 12.09 -19.45 -4.50
N LEU A 300 11.93 -20.59 -5.19
CA LEU A 300 10.77 -21.46 -5.04
C LEU A 300 10.71 -22.09 -3.64
N HIS A 301 11.86 -22.43 -3.05
CA HIS A 301 11.92 -22.94 -1.68
C HIS A 301 11.41 -21.90 -0.67
N ILE A 302 11.86 -20.65 -0.78
CA ILE A 302 11.37 -19.55 0.08
C ILE A 302 9.86 -19.35 -0.10
N ARG A 303 9.33 -19.55 -1.32
CA ARG A 303 7.88 -19.47 -1.58
C ARG A 303 7.09 -20.54 -0.88
N CYS A 304 7.56 -21.79 -0.94
CA CYS A 304 6.92 -22.88 -0.23
C CYS A 304 6.90 -22.61 1.28
N GLN A 305 7.97 -22.06 1.84
CA GLN A 305 8.02 -21.67 3.25
C GLN A 305 7.04 -20.55 3.59
N GLU A 306 6.94 -19.51 2.74
CA GLU A 306 6.02 -18.39 2.96
C GLU A 306 4.55 -18.81 2.87
N GLU A 307 4.24 -19.80 2.03
CA GLU A 307 2.89 -20.36 1.88
C GLU A 307 2.59 -21.50 2.86
N ASP A 308 3.51 -21.83 3.77
CA ASP A 308 3.44 -22.96 4.72
C ASP A 308 3.14 -24.31 4.02
N VAL A 309 3.79 -24.54 2.87
CA VAL A 309 3.63 -25.74 2.03
C VAL A 309 4.88 -26.62 2.10
N GLU A 310 4.69 -27.88 2.50
CA GLU A 310 5.76 -28.89 2.45
C GLU A 310 5.89 -29.47 1.03
N ILE A 311 7.10 -29.47 0.48
CA ILE A 311 7.41 -30.00 -0.85
C ILE A 311 8.57 -31.00 -0.78
N THR A 312 8.48 -32.11 -1.50
CA THR A 312 9.56 -33.10 -1.61
C THR A 312 10.73 -32.54 -2.45
N PRO A 313 11.99 -32.95 -2.18
CA PRO A 313 13.16 -32.42 -2.89
C PRO A 313 13.13 -32.72 -4.40
N ASP A 314 12.56 -33.86 -4.79
CA ASP A 314 12.42 -34.25 -6.20
C ASP A 314 11.35 -33.41 -6.90
N ALA A 315 10.22 -33.14 -6.24
CA ALA A 315 9.18 -32.25 -6.74
C ALA A 315 9.71 -30.81 -6.90
N LEU A 316 10.50 -30.31 -5.96
CA LEU A 316 11.15 -29.00 -6.06
C LEU A 316 12.13 -28.94 -7.25
N SER A 317 12.85 -30.02 -7.51
CA SER A 317 13.77 -30.13 -8.65
C SER A 317 13.01 -30.10 -9.99
N LEU A 318 11.89 -30.82 -10.08
CA LEU A 318 11.00 -30.75 -11.25
C LEU A 318 10.44 -29.33 -11.44
N LEU A 319 9.97 -28.71 -10.37
CA LEU A 319 9.41 -27.35 -10.42
C LEU A 319 10.46 -26.32 -10.86
N THR A 320 11.71 -26.48 -10.40
CA THR A 320 12.83 -25.64 -10.82
C THR A 320 13.07 -25.75 -12.32
N LYS A 321 13.03 -26.98 -12.88
CA LYS A 321 13.15 -27.21 -14.31
C LYS A 321 12.01 -26.56 -15.10
N ILE A 322 10.77 -26.70 -14.63
CA ILE A 322 9.60 -26.02 -15.22
C ILE A 322 9.81 -24.50 -15.20
N GLY A 323 10.34 -23.94 -14.11
CA GLY A 323 10.61 -22.51 -13.97
C GLY A 323 11.70 -21.99 -14.90
N GLN A 324 12.68 -22.82 -15.26
CA GLN A 324 13.68 -22.50 -16.27
C GLN A 324 13.13 -22.51 -17.69
N GLU A 325 12.27 -23.47 -18.02
CA GLU A 325 11.71 -23.64 -19.37
C GLU A 325 10.57 -22.65 -19.66
N THR A 326 9.84 -22.22 -18.61
CA THR A 326 8.66 -21.34 -18.74
C THR A 326 8.87 -19.97 -18.08
N SER A 327 8.39 -19.80 -16.85
CA SER A 327 8.62 -18.63 -16.02
C SER A 327 8.55 -18.97 -14.54
N ILE A 328 9.27 -18.19 -13.73
CA ILE A 328 9.21 -18.29 -12.26
C ILE A 328 7.79 -18.02 -11.76
N ARG A 329 7.06 -17.08 -12.38
CA ARG A 329 5.67 -16.76 -12.01
C ARG A 329 4.77 -17.97 -12.14
N TYR A 330 4.83 -18.63 -13.29
CA TYR A 330 4.04 -19.83 -13.54
C TYR A 330 4.36 -20.93 -12.53
N SER A 331 5.65 -21.11 -12.21
CA SER A 331 6.09 -22.09 -11.21
C SER A 331 5.60 -21.75 -9.79
N ILE A 332 5.56 -20.48 -9.40
CA ILE A 332 4.99 -20.06 -8.12
C ILE A 332 3.49 -20.39 -8.06
N HIS A 333 2.73 -20.08 -9.11
CA HIS A 333 1.30 -20.45 -9.15
C HIS A 333 1.07 -21.97 -9.18
N LEU A 334 2.02 -22.74 -9.72
CA LEU A 334 1.97 -24.19 -9.65
C LEU A 334 2.12 -24.73 -8.22
N ILE A 335 2.85 -24.04 -7.32
CA ILE A 335 2.95 -24.44 -5.90
C ILE A 335 1.56 -24.47 -5.26
N ALA A 336 0.82 -23.36 -5.37
CA ALA A 336 -0.52 -23.24 -4.80
C ALA A 336 -1.49 -24.29 -5.38
N THR A 337 -1.48 -24.50 -6.69
CA THR A 337 -2.35 -25.50 -7.32
C THR A 337 -1.97 -26.93 -6.96
N ALA A 338 -0.66 -27.25 -6.95
CA ALA A 338 -0.17 -28.56 -6.54
C ALA A 338 -0.47 -28.84 -5.06
N HIS A 339 -0.45 -27.82 -4.19
CA HIS A 339 -0.86 -27.94 -2.79
C HIS A 339 -2.32 -28.40 -2.67
N PHE A 340 -3.24 -27.78 -3.41
CA PHE A 340 -4.66 -28.20 -3.40
C PHE A 340 -4.86 -29.62 -3.98
N ILE A 341 -4.07 -30.02 -4.96
CA ILE A 341 -4.10 -31.40 -5.50
C ILE A 341 -3.60 -32.40 -4.44
N ALA A 342 -2.50 -32.09 -3.74
CA ALA A 342 -1.98 -32.91 -2.65
C ALA A 342 -2.99 -33.03 -1.50
N GLN A 343 -3.63 -31.92 -1.10
CA GLN A 343 -4.70 -31.92 -0.10
C GLN A 343 -5.89 -32.79 -0.53
N LYS A 344 -6.26 -32.75 -1.82
CA LYS A 344 -7.33 -33.62 -2.36
C LYS A 344 -6.97 -35.10 -2.28
N ARG A 345 -5.68 -35.45 -2.43
CA ARG A 345 -5.12 -36.78 -2.19
C ARG A 345 -4.97 -37.12 -0.70
N LYS A 346 -5.23 -36.17 0.20
CA LYS A 346 -4.96 -36.25 1.65
C LYS A 346 -3.48 -36.42 1.99
N SER A 347 -2.60 -35.91 1.13
CA SER A 347 -1.16 -35.79 1.41
C SER A 347 -0.87 -34.44 2.06
N LEU A 348 0.05 -34.43 3.03
CA LEU A 348 0.56 -33.20 3.64
C LEU A 348 1.67 -32.55 2.82
N GLN A 349 2.36 -33.35 1.99
CA GLN A 349 3.49 -32.92 1.16
C GLN A 349 3.16 -32.99 -0.32
N ILE A 350 3.67 -32.02 -1.08
CA ILE A 350 3.61 -32.00 -2.53
C ILE A 350 4.63 -32.98 -3.09
N ASP A 351 4.14 -33.87 -3.95
CA ASP A 351 4.95 -34.84 -4.68
C ASP A 351 4.99 -34.51 -6.19
N ILE A 352 5.83 -35.22 -6.93
CA ILE A 352 6.04 -35.06 -8.37
C ILE A 352 4.70 -35.20 -9.13
N GLU A 353 3.87 -36.16 -8.74
CA GLU A 353 2.57 -36.42 -9.38
C GLU A 353 1.62 -35.23 -9.29
N ASP A 354 1.66 -34.51 -8.16
CA ASP A 354 0.80 -33.35 -7.92
C ASP A 354 1.20 -32.20 -8.85
N ILE A 355 2.51 -31.96 -9.02
CA ILE A 355 3.04 -30.95 -9.95
C ILE A 355 2.77 -31.31 -11.40
N GLN A 356 2.97 -32.58 -11.79
CA GLN A 356 2.66 -33.04 -13.15
C GLN A 356 1.19 -32.84 -13.48
N ARG A 357 0.31 -33.17 -12.54
CA ARG A 357 -1.14 -32.96 -12.72
C ARG A 357 -1.48 -31.47 -12.83
N SER A 358 -0.92 -30.60 -11.99
CA SER A 358 -1.09 -29.15 -12.13
C SER A 358 -0.60 -28.64 -13.49
N TYR A 359 0.56 -29.12 -13.95
CA TYR A 359 1.15 -28.74 -15.23
C TYR A 359 0.30 -29.18 -16.44
N THR A 360 -0.39 -30.32 -16.34
CA THR A 360 -1.35 -30.76 -17.37
C THR A 360 -2.61 -29.90 -17.39
N LEU A 361 -3.12 -29.52 -16.21
CA LEU A 361 -4.37 -28.76 -16.09
C LEU A 361 -4.21 -27.28 -16.47
N PHE A 362 -3.09 -26.66 -16.08
CA PHE A 362 -2.84 -25.24 -16.30
C PHE A 362 -1.76 -25.08 -17.36
N LEU A 363 -2.12 -24.59 -18.54
CA LEU A 363 -1.17 -24.34 -19.61
C LEU A 363 -0.33 -23.08 -19.32
N ASP A 364 0.95 -23.11 -19.65
CA ASP A 364 1.77 -21.90 -19.68
C ASP A 364 1.51 -21.10 -20.97
N GLN A 365 2.02 -19.87 -21.02
CA GLN A 365 1.77 -18.97 -22.16
C GLN A 365 2.21 -19.58 -23.50
N ALA A 366 3.38 -20.24 -23.57
CA ALA A 366 3.89 -20.75 -24.84
C ALA A 366 3.03 -21.91 -25.36
N ARG A 367 2.66 -22.85 -24.47
CA ARG A 367 1.72 -23.92 -24.82
C ARG A 367 0.33 -23.39 -25.17
N SER A 368 -0.14 -22.35 -24.47
CA SER A 368 -1.43 -21.74 -24.76
C SER A 368 -1.46 -21.05 -26.13
N VAL A 369 -0.36 -20.42 -26.55
CA VAL A 369 -0.24 -19.81 -27.88
C VAL A 369 -0.24 -20.90 -28.96
N GLN A 370 0.50 -21.99 -28.76
CA GLN A 370 0.48 -23.13 -29.69
C GLN A 370 -0.93 -23.73 -29.84
N TYR A 371 -1.63 -23.91 -28.72
CA TYR A 371 -3.03 -24.37 -28.75
C TYR A 371 -3.92 -23.39 -29.53
N LEU A 372 -3.74 -22.09 -29.34
CA LEU A 372 -4.50 -21.07 -30.08
C LEU A 372 -4.20 -21.12 -31.58
N GLU A 373 -2.95 -21.33 -31.99
CA GLU A 373 -2.56 -21.47 -33.39
C GLU A 373 -3.14 -22.73 -34.03
N GLU A 374 -3.12 -23.86 -33.33
CA GLU A 374 -3.68 -25.13 -33.81
C GLU A 374 -5.20 -25.06 -34.02
N TYR A 375 -5.91 -24.37 -33.12
CA TYR A 375 -7.36 -24.22 -33.14
C TYR A 375 -7.81 -22.85 -33.67
N ALA A 376 -6.97 -22.12 -34.40
CA ALA A 376 -7.21 -20.74 -34.81
C ALA A 376 -8.57 -20.51 -35.48
N GLN A 377 -9.07 -21.48 -36.25
CA GLN A 377 -10.37 -21.41 -36.94
C GLN A 377 -11.59 -21.42 -35.99
N GLN A 378 -11.42 -21.85 -34.74
CA GLN A 378 -12.46 -21.85 -33.73
C GLN A 378 -12.46 -20.55 -32.90
N TYR A 379 -11.40 -19.75 -33.03
CA TYR A 379 -11.28 -18.46 -32.37
C TYR A 379 -11.74 -17.34 -33.30
N ILE A 380 -12.28 -16.30 -32.69
CA ILE A 380 -12.72 -15.10 -33.42
C ILE A 380 -11.47 -14.34 -33.86
N SER A 381 -11.34 -14.14 -35.17
CA SER A 381 -10.28 -13.34 -35.78
C SER A 381 -10.83 -11.98 -36.24
N GLU A 382 -9.94 -11.01 -36.45
CA GLU A 382 -10.31 -9.70 -37.01
C GLU A 382 -11.02 -9.81 -38.38
N ASN A 383 -10.75 -10.88 -39.12
CA ASN A 383 -11.33 -11.12 -40.43
C ASN A 383 -12.79 -11.58 -40.38
N ASP A 384 -13.23 -12.16 -39.26
CA ASP A 384 -14.62 -12.64 -39.10
C ASP A 384 -15.62 -11.48 -38.97
N PHE A 385 -15.15 -10.29 -38.58
CA PHE A 385 -15.98 -9.08 -38.50
C PHE A 385 -16.09 -8.29 -39.81
N ILE A 386 -15.21 -8.56 -40.79
CA ILE A 386 -15.22 -7.83 -42.08
C ILE A 386 -16.23 -8.44 -43.05
N GLY A 387 -16.58 -9.73 -42.90
CA GLY A 387 -17.45 -10.47 -43.82
C GLY A 387 -18.94 -10.14 -43.79
N GLU A 388 -19.46 -9.53 -42.72
CA GLU A 388 -20.90 -9.20 -42.61
C GLU A 388 -21.26 -7.76 -43.03
N ILE A 389 -20.29 -6.85 -43.11
CA ILE A 389 -20.55 -5.44 -43.43
C ILE A 389 -20.66 -5.22 -44.96
N ASP A 390 -20.02 -6.06 -45.78
CA ASP A 390 -20.00 -5.91 -47.24
C ASP A 390 -21.20 -6.51 -47.99
N GLN A 391 -22.22 -7.05 -47.29
CA GLN A 391 -23.44 -7.61 -47.93
C GLN A 391 -24.64 -6.66 -47.98
N THR A 392 -24.52 -5.39 -47.57
CA THR A 392 -25.55 -4.40 -47.91
C THR A 392 -25.27 -3.83 -49.30
N SER A 393 -25.80 -4.50 -50.32
CA SER A 393 -25.97 -3.95 -51.67
C SER A 393 -26.54 -2.53 -51.59
N PRO A 394 -25.98 -1.53 -52.30
CA PRO A 394 -26.58 -0.21 -52.33
C PRO A 394 -28.00 -0.34 -52.91
N MET A 395 -29.01 0.11 -52.15
CA MET A 395 -30.35 0.27 -52.68
C MET A 395 -30.27 1.25 -53.85
N ASN A 396 -30.54 0.74 -55.06
CA ASN A 396 -30.78 1.58 -56.23
C ASN A 396 -31.97 2.49 -55.91
N ILE A 397 -31.71 3.80 -55.83
CA ILE A 397 -32.72 4.87 -55.89
C ILE A 397 -32.93 5.24 -57.34
#